data_AF-A0A3N9U3Q2-F1
#
_entry.id   AF-A0A3N9U3Q2-F1
#
_cell.length_a   1.000
_cell.length_b   1.000
_cell.length_c   1.000
_cell.angle_alpha   90.00
_cell.angle_beta   90.00
_cell.angle_gamma   90.00
#
_symmetry.space_group_name_H-M   'P 1'
#
loop_
_entity.id
_entity.type
_entity.pdbx_description
1 polymer ?
#
loop_
_entity_poly.entity_id
_entity_poly.type
_entity_poly.pdbx_seq_one_letter_code
_entity_poly.pdbx_strand_id
1 'polypeptide(L)'
;MSRRLIAIDWGTSNFRAFLVDRDSGECLDSVRSDAGLKSLSTDEFPHYCEAQVGAWRKGGEVPVYLSGMVGSARGWSEAPQLEVPRSATDLADNVVAAPGLDNAWIVPGLKVVREDHVDVMRGEEIQAFGALALLGLSAGVCCLPGTHSKWARLEGERLIDFSTVMTGELYHAVRFHTLPGEPARGSDAHDADGFAQGLAAADHPAGLMHALFEGRSRHLYAGLGAHQVGSFLSGVLIGAEVLAQREHLLDHQGAVVLVGSSSLNPLYRQALERQGIRVEEVDSDNATLAGLVALAERHRAG
;
A
#
# COMPACT_ATOMS: atom_id res chain seq x y z
N MET A 1 -15.89 -4.07 25.73
CA MET A 1 -15.51 -4.54 24.38
C MET A 1 -14.62 -5.76 24.52
N SER A 2 -14.64 -6.68 23.54
CA SER A 2 -13.70 -7.81 23.49
C SER A 2 -12.24 -7.32 23.54
N ARG A 3 -11.37 -8.09 24.21
CA ARG A 3 -9.91 -7.93 24.16
C ARG A 3 -9.31 -8.28 22.80
N ARG A 4 -10.08 -8.97 21.97
CA ARG A 4 -9.67 -9.36 20.62
C ARG A 4 -10.32 -8.48 19.57
N LEU A 5 -9.66 -8.37 18.44
CA LEU A 5 -10.11 -7.68 17.23
C LEU A 5 -9.84 -8.60 16.03
N ILE A 6 -10.72 -8.60 15.04
CA ILE A 6 -10.42 -9.18 13.73
C ILE A 6 -10.12 -8.03 12.78
N ALA A 7 -8.89 -7.96 12.32
CA ALA A 7 -8.41 -6.98 11.35
C ALA A 7 -8.41 -7.62 9.97
N ILE A 8 -9.10 -7.03 9.00
CA ILE A 8 -9.17 -7.53 7.63
C ILE A 8 -8.65 -6.45 6.69
N ASP A 9 -7.70 -6.81 5.85
CA ASP A 9 -7.32 -6.03 4.68
C ASP A 9 -7.73 -6.78 3.41
N TRP A 10 -8.70 -6.21 2.70
CA TRP A 10 -9.33 -6.85 1.56
C TRP A 10 -9.10 -6.03 0.29
N GLY A 11 -8.04 -6.40 -0.42
CA GLY A 11 -7.62 -5.75 -1.65
C GLY A 11 -8.32 -6.32 -2.89
N THR A 12 -8.03 -5.71 -4.04
CA THR A 12 -8.59 -6.08 -5.35
C THR A 12 -8.34 -7.54 -5.73
N SER A 13 -7.17 -8.09 -5.34
CA SER A 13 -6.73 -9.43 -5.72
C SER A 13 -6.53 -10.37 -4.53
N ASN A 14 -6.43 -9.86 -3.30
CA ASN A 14 -6.04 -10.65 -2.13
C ASN A 14 -6.94 -10.34 -0.94
N PHE A 15 -7.12 -11.34 -0.08
CA PHE A 15 -7.75 -11.22 1.23
C PHE A 15 -6.74 -11.59 2.31
N ARG A 16 -6.64 -10.75 3.34
CA ARG A 16 -5.82 -10.99 4.54
C ARG A 16 -6.65 -10.70 5.78
N ALA A 17 -6.70 -11.64 6.70
CA ALA A 17 -7.38 -11.47 7.98
C ALA A 17 -6.48 -11.89 9.13
N PHE A 18 -6.59 -11.19 10.24
CA PHE A 18 -5.76 -11.38 11.42
C PHE A 18 -6.62 -11.31 12.68
N LEU A 19 -6.42 -12.26 13.59
CA LEU A 19 -6.93 -12.18 14.95
C LEU A 19 -5.88 -11.48 15.81
N VAL A 20 -6.25 -10.34 16.41
CA VAL A 20 -5.31 -9.46 17.11
C VAL A 20 -5.70 -9.36 18.58
N ASP A 21 -4.72 -9.42 19.48
CA ASP A 21 -4.89 -8.96 20.87
C ASP A 21 -4.79 -7.44 20.91
N ARG A 22 -5.82 -6.76 21.40
CA ARG A 22 -5.88 -5.30 21.38
C ARG A 22 -4.95 -4.64 22.39
N ASP A 23 -4.66 -5.32 23.49
CA ASP A 23 -3.85 -4.74 24.57
C ASP A 23 -2.36 -4.78 24.17
N SER A 24 -1.90 -5.88 23.55
CA SER A 24 -0.50 -6.03 23.11
C SER A 24 -0.25 -5.66 21.65
N GLY A 25 -1.28 -5.64 20.80
CA GLY A 25 -1.15 -5.53 19.35
C GLY A 25 -0.67 -6.82 18.67
N GLU A 26 -0.55 -7.93 19.40
CA GLU A 26 -0.02 -9.19 18.89
C GLU A 26 -1.00 -9.86 17.91
N CYS A 27 -0.48 -10.31 16.77
CA CYS A 27 -1.20 -11.19 15.85
C CYS A 27 -1.25 -12.62 16.41
N LEU A 28 -2.42 -13.03 16.89
CA LEU A 28 -2.67 -14.35 17.49
C LEU A 28 -2.88 -15.45 16.45
N ASP A 29 -3.47 -15.10 15.30
CA ASP A 29 -3.75 -16.02 14.20
C ASP A 29 -3.95 -15.24 12.88
N SER A 30 -3.76 -15.87 11.73
CA SER A 30 -3.92 -15.21 10.42
C SER A 30 -4.42 -16.15 9.33
N VAL A 31 -5.18 -15.59 8.39
CA VAL A 31 -5.70 -16.27 7.20
C VAL A 31 -5.43 -15.41 5.98
N ARG A 32 -5.01 -16.04 4.88
CA ARG A 32 -4.76 -15.38 3.59
C ARG A 32 -5.35 -16.19 2.45
N SER A 33 -5.83 -15.50 1.43
CA SER A 33 -6.30 -16.13 0.19
C SER A 33 -6.21 -15.17 -1.00
N ASP A 34 -6.29 -15.74 -2.20
CA ASP A 34 -6.34 -14.98 -3.47
C ASP A 34 -7.78 -14.53 -3.82
N ALA A 35 -8.70 -14.54 -2.84
CA ALA A 35 -10.09 -14.13 -3.02
C ALA A 35 -10.26 -12.61 -2.82
N GLY A 36 -9.63 -11.82 -3.68
CA GLY A 36 -9.91 -10.40 -3.79
C GLY A 36 -11.31 -10.11 -4.35
N LEU A 37 -11.67 -8.82 -4.45
CA LEU A 37 -12.99 -8.41 -4.95
C LEU A 37 -13.36 -8.96 -6.32
N LYS A 38 -12.38 -9.14 -7.22
CA LYS A 38 -12.64 -9.64 -8.58
C LYS A 38 -13.20 -11.07 -8.60
N SER A 39 -13.05 -11.80 -7.50
CA SER A 39 -13.44 -13.20 -7.37
C SER A 39 -14.83 -13.39 -6.75
N LEU A 40 -15.48 -12.31 -6.31
CA LEU A 40 -16.74 -12.35 -5.56
C LEU A 40 -17.77 -11.36 -6.11
N SER A 41 -19.03 -11.76 -6.07
CA SER A 41 -20.18 -10.86 -6.19
C SER A 41 -20.53 -10.24 -4.83
N THR A 42 -21.27 -9.12 -4.85
CA THR A 42 -21.60 -8.37 -3.61
C THR A 42 -22.28 -9.22 -2.53
N ASP A 43 -23.16 -10.15 -2.91
CA ASP A 43 -23.91 -11.00 -1.98
C ASP A 43 -23.05 -12.12 -1.36
N GLU A 44 -21.85 -12.38 -1.91
CA GLU A 44 -20.94 -13.41 -1.42
C GLU A 44 -20.01 -12.92 -0.30
N PHE A 45 -19.77 -11.61 -0.19
CA PHE A 45 -18.84 -11.07 0.82
C PHE A 45 -19.17 -11.45 2.26
N PRO A 46 -20.42 -11.34 2.76
CA PRO A 46 -20.74 -11.74 4.14
C PRO A 46 -20.43 -13.21 4.40
N HIS A 47 -20.86 -14.08 3.48
CA HIS A 47 -20.68 -15.52 3.58
C HIS A 47 -19.21 -15.92 3.52
N TYR A 48 -18.45 -15.31 2.61
CA TYR A 48 -17.02 -15.54 2.48
C TYR A 48 -16.28 -15.08 3.75
N CYS A 49 -16.57 -13.87 4.23
CA CYS A 49 -15.97 -13.34 5.44
C CYS A 49 -16.26 -14.25 6.64
N GLU A 50 -17.51 -14.66 6.83
CA GLU A 50 -17.90 -15.57 7.91
C GLU A 50 -17.20 -16.93 7.80
N ALA A 51 -17.06 -17.47 6.58
CA ALA A 51 -16.34 -18.72 6.37
C ALA A 51 -14.84 -18.63 6.74
N GLN A 52 -14.20 -17.47 6.51
CA GLN A 52 -12.78 -17.28 6.83
C GLN A 52 -12.54 -17.00 8.31
N VAL A 53 -13.36 -16.15 8.94
CA VAL A 53 -13.07 -15.64 10.31
C VAL A 53 -14.10 -16.05 11.37
N GLY A 54 -15.15 -16.79 11.02
CA GLY A 54 -16.25 -17.14 11.92
C GLY A 54 -15.80 -17.87 13.20
N ALA A 55 -14.77 -18.72 13.09
CA ALA A 55 -14.17 -19.38 14.26
C ALA A 55 -13.58 -18.39 15.28
N TRP A 56 -13.12 -17.23 14.82
CA TRP A 56 -12.58 -16.18 15.68
C TRP A 56 -13.67 -15.27 16.27
N ARG A 57 -14.82 -15.13 15.58
CA ARG A 57 -15.87 -14.15 15.93
C ARG A 57 -16.59 -14.43 17.25
N LYS A 58 -16.56 -15.69 17.74
CA LYS A 58 -17.27 -16.12 18.96
C LYS A 58 -18.74 -15.69 18.97
N GLY A 59 -19.47 -15.97 17.89
CA GLY A 59 -20.88 -15.58 17.77
C GLY A 59 -21.13 -14.08 17.65
N GLY A 60 -20.15 -13.30 17.18
CA GLY A 60 -20.26 -11.86 16.93
C GLY A 60 -19.69 -10.97 18.05
N GLU A 61 -19.20 -11.54 19.14
CA GLU A 61 -18.60 -10.79 20.25
C GLU A 61 -17.29 -10.08 19.87
N VAL A 62 -16.50 -10.69 18.98
CA VAL A 62 -15.22 -10.12 18.52
C VAL A 62 -15.50 -9.20 17.32
N PRO A 63 -15.20 -7.89 17.42
CA PRO A 63 -15.46 -6.95 16.35
C PRO A 63 -14.56 -7.20 15.14
N VAL A 64 -15.09 -6.94 13.95
CA VAL A 64 -14.38 -7.05 12.68
C VAL A 64 -14.22 -5.65 12.09
N TYR A 65 -13.01 -5.27 11.69
CA TYR A 65 -12.77 -4.04 10.94
C TYR A 65 -12.09 -4.37 9.62
N LEU A 66 -12.68 -3.88 8.54
CA LEU A 66 -12.28 -4.16 7.17
C LEU A 66 -11.76 -2.90 6.52
N SER A 67 -10.49 -2.91 6.10
CA SER A 67 -9.87 -1.88 5.26
C SER A 67 -9.73 -2.35 3.82
N GLY A 68 -9.41 -1.40 2.94
CA GLY A 68 -9.13 -1.68 1.55
C GLY A 68 -10.38 -1.67 0.67
N MET A 69 -10.25 -2.31 -0.48
CA MET A 69 -11.18 -2.17 -1.60
C MET A 69 -12.57 -2.76 -1.36
N VAL A 70 -12.78 -3.52 -0.27
CA VAL A 70 -14.10 -3.97 0.21
C VAL A 70 -15.08 -2.82 0.43
N GLY A 71 -14.58 -1.61 0.74
CA GLY A 71 -15.38 -0.39 0.86
C GLY A 71 -15.61 0.39 -0.43
N SER A 72 -15.15 -0.09 -1.58
CA SER A 72 -15.34 0.59 -2.86
C SER A 72 -16.77 0.46 -3.38
N ALA A 73 -17.14 1.25 -4.39
CA ALA A 73 -18.46 1.17 -5.03
C ALA A 73 -18.76 -0.20 -5.69
N ARG A 74 -17.72 -1.00 -5.97
CA ARG A 74 -17.83 -2.39 -6.45
C ARG A 74 -17.55 -3.43 -5.36
N GLY A 75 -17.48 -2.98 -4.11
CA GLY A 75 -17.20 -3.81 -2.96
C GLY A 75 -18.42 -4.42 -2.29
N TRP A 76 -18.23 -4.79 -1.03
CA TRP A 76 -19.30 -5.32 -0.19
C TRP A 76 -20.31 -4.22 0.11
N SER A 77 -19.85 -3.08 0.61
CA SER A 77 -20.68 -1.90 0.82
C SER A 77 -19.84 -0.66 0.68
N GLU A 78 -20.39 0.38 0.08
CA GLU A 78 -19.66 1.61 -0.16
C GLU A 78 -19.38 2.33 1.16
N ALA A 79 -18.09 2.54 1.45
CA ALA A 79 -17.60 3.43 2.49
C ALA A 79 -17.04 4.70 1.81
N PRO A 80 -17.79 5.81 1.79
CA PRO A 80 -17.43 7.02 1.04
C PRO A 80 -16.07 7.58 1.46
N GLN A 81 -15.26 8.00 0.49
CA GLN A 81 -13.96 8.57 0.80
C GLN A 81 -14.08 9.95 1.42
N LEU A 82 -13.29 10.19 2.48
CA LEU A 82 -13.25 11.49 3.15
C LEU A 82 -12.19 12.38 2.50
N GLU A 83 -12.51 13.65 2.35
CA GLU A 83 -11.57 14.65 1.82
C GLU A 83 -10.55 15.04 2.90
N VAL A 84 -9.26 15.01 2.58
CA VAL A 84 -8.16 15.43 3.47
C VAL A 84 -8.23 16.95 3.75
N PRO A 85 -7.76 17.44 4.92
CA PRO A 85 -7.02 16.72 5.96
C PRO A 85 -7.91 15.88 6.89
N ARG A 86 -7.48 14.67 7.26
CA ARG A 86 -8.23 13.75 8.15
C ARG A 86 -7.34 13.03 9.16
N SER A 87 -7.85 12.77 10.36
CA SER A 87 -7.21 11.92 11.38
C SER A 87 -7.80 10.49 11.39
N ALA A 88 -7.16 9.58 12.12
CA ALA A 88 -7.72 8.26 12.38
C ALA A 88 -9.06 8.31 13.15
N THR A 89 -9.29 9.36 13.96
CA THR A 89 -10.59 9.59 14.61
C THR A 89 -11.66 9.97 13.59
N ASP A 90 -11.33 10.83 12.62
CA ASP A 90 -12.26 11.18 11.54
C ASP A 90 -12.68 9.94 10.73
N LEU A 91 -11.76 8.98 10.51
CA LEU A 91 -12.09 7.69 9.89
C LEU A 91 -12.98 6.83 10.78
N ALA A 92 -12.67 6.74 12.08
CA ALA A 92 -13.43 5.95 13.05
C ALA A 92 -14.89 6.43 13.18
N ASP A 93 -15.12 7.74 13.12
CA ASP A 93 -16.46 8.35 13.18
C ASP A 93 -17.29 8.13 11.90
N ASN A 94 -16.67 7.65 10.82
CA ASN A 94 -17.30 7.47 9.50
C ASN A 94 -17.20 6.03 8.99
N VAL A 95 -16.94 5.05 9.85
CA VAL A 95 -17.03 3.64 9.46
C VAL A 95 -18.46 3.25 9.08
N VAL A 96 -18.58 2.32 8.13
CA VAL A 96 -19.87 1.84 7.63
C VAL A 96 -20.09 0.41 8.14
N ALA A 97 -21.27 0.10 8.67
CA ALA A 97 -21.59 -1.27 9.07
C ALA A 97 -21.53 -2.22 7.86
N ALA A 98 -20.90 -3.39 8.00
CA ALA A 98 -20.83 -4.39 6.94
C ALA A 98 -22.15 -5.18 6.86
N PRO A 99 -22.99 -5.01 5.82
CA PRO A 99 -24.33 -5.60 5.80
C PRO A 99 -24.28 -7.13 5.79
N GLY A 100 -25.07 -7.77 6.66
CA GLY A 100 -25.08 -9.23 6.79
C GLY A 100 -24.00 -9.80 7.70
N LEU A 101 -23.21 -8.96 8.39
CA LEU A 101 -22.24 -9.39 9.38
C LEU A 101 -22.30 -8.49 10.62
N ASP A 102 -22.81 -9.00 11.74
CA ASP A 102 -22.92 -8.21 12.98
C ASP A 102 -21.56 -7.74 13.51
N ASN A 103 -21.51 -6.58 14.16
CA ASN A 103 -20.28 -6.06 14.78
C ASN A 103 -19.08 -6.02 13.81
N ALA A 104 -19.35 -5.71 12.54
CA ALA A 104 -18.36 -5.60 11.47
C ALA A 104 -18.45 -4.24 10.79
N TRP A 105 -17.31 -3.64 10.51
CA TRP A 105 -17.20 -2.23 10.11
C TRP A 105 -16.20 -2.06 8.97
N ILE A 106 -16.62 -1.37 7.91
CA ILE A 106 -15.81 -1.04 6.75
C ILE A 106 -15.25 0.37 6.92
N VAL A 107 -13.94 0.48 6.80
CA VAL A 107 -13.21 1.74 6.94
C VAL A 107 -13.29 2.55 5.63
N PRO A 108 -13.60 3.86 5.69
CA PRO A 108 -13.57 4.72 4.51
C PRO A 108 -12.14 4.99 4.04
N GLY A 109 -11.96 5.15 2.73
CA GLY A 109 -10.69 5.64 2.18
C GLY A 109 -10.58 7.17 2.27
N LEU A 110 -9.51 7.72 1.68
CA LEU A 110 -9.28 9.16 1.60
C LEU A 110 -9.20 9.65 0.15
N LYS A 111 -9.50 10.94 -0.05
CA LYS A 111 -9.37 11.63 -1.33
C LYS A 111 -8.79 13.02 -1.18
N VAL A 112 -8.12 13.49 -2.23
CA VAL A 112 -7.79 14.90 -2.45
C VAL A 112 -8.66 15.42 -3.58
N VAL A 113 -9.27 16.60 -3.39
CA VAL A 113 -10.04 17.29 -4.44
C VAL A 113 -9.70 18.78 -4.43
N ARG A 114 -8.72 19.18 -5.25
CA ARG A 114 -8.31 20.56 -5.47
C ARG A 114 -8.14 20.80 -6.98
N GLU A 115 -8.08 22.05 -7.41
CA GLU A 115 -7.99 22.40 -8.84
C GLU A 115 -6.73 21.84 -9.51
N ASP A 116 -5.62 21.83 -8.78
CA ASP A 116 -4.29 21.40 -9.22
C ASP A 116 -3.95 19.95 -8.87
N HIS A 117 -4.74 19.31 -7.99
CA HIS A 117 -4.47 17.97 -7.48
C HIS A 117 -5.74 17.21 -7.12
N VAL A 118 -5.90 16.00 -7.69
CA VAL A 118 -6.99 15.08 -7.39
C VAL A 118 -6.42 13.68 -7.25
N ASP A 119 -6.70 13.03 -6.14
CA ASP A 119 -6.16 11.71 -5.84
C ASP A 119 -7.07 10.91 -4.90
N VAL A 120 -6.86 9.60 -4.86
CA VAL A 120 -7.63 8.65 -4.06
C VAL A 120 -6.73 7.55 -3.47
N MET A 121 -7.04 7.15 -2.23
CA MET A 121 -6.50 5.95 -1.60
C MET A 121 -7.58 5.20 -0.82
N ARG A 122 -7.36 3.90 -0.60
CA ARG A 122 -8.26 3.06 0.17
C ARG A 122 -7.52 1.82 0.67
N GLY A 123 -7.27 1.77 1.98
CA GLY A 123 -6.45 0.80 2.67
C GLY A 123 -5.13 1.41 3.14
N GLU A 124 -4.48 2.19 2.28
CA GLU A 124 -3.17 2.79 2.58
C GLU A 124 -3.25 3.86 3.68
N GLU A 125 -4.42 4.48 3.90
CA GLU A 125 -4.62 5.44 5.00
C GLU A 125 -4.41 4.77 6.37
N ILE A 126 -4.87 3.52 6.52
CA ILE A 126 -4.73 2.76 7.76
C ILE A 126 -3.27 2.36 7.99
N GLN A 127 -2.56 1.98 6.93
CA GLN A 127 -1.14 1.68 7.01
C GLN A 127 -0.32 2.92 7.38
N ALA A 128 -0.62 4.08 6.81
CA ALA A 128 0.07 5.32 7.13
C ALA A 128 -0.12 5.72 8.61
N PHE A 129 -1.35 5.70 9.13
CA PHE A 129 -1.61 5.98 10.54
C PHE A 129 -0.96 4.94 11.46
N GLY A 130 -1.05 3.66 11.13
CA GLY A 130 -0.45 2.59 11.92
C GLY A 130 1.08 2.64 11.95
N ALA A 131 1.72 2.95 10.83
CA ALA A 131 3.17 3.08 10.74
C ALA A 131 3.70 4.23 11.62
N LEU A 132 3.05 5.41 11.57
CA LEU A 132 3.42 6.52 12.44
C LEU A 132 3.21 6.18 13.92
N ALA A 133 2.10 5.51 14.26
CA ALA A 133 1.83 5.08 15.63
C ALA A 133 2.90 4.11 16.16
N LEU A 134 3.33 3.12 15.35
CA LEU A 134 4.39 2.17 15.71
C LEU A 134 5.74 2.85 15.95
N LEU A 135 6.03 3.93 15.22
CA LEU A 135 7.25 4.72 15.35
C LEU A 135 7.14 5.82 16.43
N GLY A 136 5.96 6.02 17.04
CA GLY A 136 5.73 7.10 17.99
C GLY A 136 5.82 8.50 17.36
N LEU A 137 5.48 8.61 16.07
CA LEU A 137 5.54 9.84 15.29
C LEU A 137 4.14 10.45 15.10
N SER A 138 4.05 11.77 15.13
CA SER A 138 2.81 12.52 14.84
C SER A 138 2.83 13.23 13.49
N ALA A 139 3.97 13.20 12.79
CA ALA A 139 4.14 13.80 11.47
C ALA A 139 5.21 13.03 10.70
N GLY A 140 5.15 13.09 9.37
CA GLY A 140 6.12 12.43 8.48
C GLY A 140 5.59 12.22 7.08
N VAL A 141 6.45 11.70 6.21
CA VAL A 141 6.09 11.27 4.86
C VAL A 141 6.18 9.75 4.81
N CYS A 142 5.04 9.09 4.55
CA CYS A 142 4.99 7.67 4.31
C CYS A 142 5.11 7.38 2.81
N CYS A 143 6.05 6.52 2.43
CA CYS A 143 6.08 5.87 1.14
C CYS A 143 5.49 4.47 1.31
N LEU A 144 4.41 4.16 0.59
CA LEU A 144 3.71 2.88 0.64
C LEU A 144 3.76 2.21 -0.74
N PRO A 145 4.82 1.44 -1.06
CA PRO A 145 5.00 0.83 -2.38
C PRO A 145 3.94 -0.21 -2.72
N GLY A 146 3.57 -0.29 -4.00
CA GLY A 146 2.69 -1.33 -4.49
C GLY A 146 2.44 -1.26 -6.00
N THR A 147 1.31 -1.83 -6.44
CA THR A 147 0.81 -1.61 -7.82
C THR A 147 0.64 -0.10 -8.08
N HIS A 148 0.12 0.60 -7.08
CA HIS A 148 0.00 2.05 -7.02
C HIS A 148 0.67 2.51 -5.73
N SER A 149 1.91 2.98 -5.82
CA SER A 149 2.63 3.51 -4.68
C SER A 149 1.94 4.77 -4.17
N LYS A 150 1.79 4.90 -2.86
CA LYS A 150 1.28 6.12 -2.23
C LYS A 150 2.41 6.85 -1.52
N TRP A 151 2.46 8.16 -1.69
CA TRP A 151 3.28 9.04 -0.88
C TRP A 151 2.36 9.94 -0.07
N ALA A 152 2.25 9.70 1.23
CA ALA A 152 1.30 10.37 2.11
C ALA A 152 2.04 11.27 3.11
N ARG A 153 1.64 12.54 3.20
CA ARG A 153 2.17 13.50 4.17
C ARG A 153 1.20 13.64 5.34
N LEU A 154 1.73 13.42 6.54
CA LEU A 154 1.00 13.54 7.80
C LEU A 154 1.60 14.67 8.65
N GLU A 155 0.73 15.48 9.26
CA GLU A 155 1.09 16.56 10.18
C GLU A 155 0.10 16.58 11.35
N GLY A 156 0.61 16.60 12.58
CA GLY A 156 -0.24 16.65 13.77
C GLY A 156 -1.29 15.54 13.83
N GLU A 157 -0.91 14.31 13.49
CA GLU A 157 -1.77 13.11 13.43
C GLU A 157 -2.88 13.18 12.37
N ARG A 158 -2.76 14.09 11.39
CA ARG A 158 -3.68 14.21 10.27
C ARG A 158 -2.95 13.93 8.96
N LEU A 159 -3.54 13.11 8.10
CA LEU A 159 -3.10 12.98 6.72
C LEU A 159 -3.56 14.22 5.97
N ILE A 160 -2.60 15.03 5.51
CA ILE A 160 -2.83 16.35 4.93
C ILE A 160 -2.94 16.28 3.41
N ASP A 161 -2.11 15.45 2.80
CA ASP A 161 -2.01 15.32 1.36
C ASP A 161 -1.36 14.00 0.98
N PHE A 162 -1.57 13.57 -0.26
CA PHE A 162 -0.87 12.41 -0.79
C PHE A 162 -0.83 12.43 -2.31
N SER A 163 0.12 11.71 -2.90
CA SER A 163 0.16 11.44 -4.33
C SER A 163 0.30 9.96 -4.64
N THR A 164 -0.36 9.51 -5.69
CA THR A 164 -0.28 8.16 -6.23
C THR A 164 0.69 8.09 -7.41
N VAL A 165 1.56 7.08 -7.41
CA VAL A 165 2.44 6.76 -8.54
C VAL A 165 2.19 5.32 -8.99
N MET A 166 1.87 5.13 -10.27
CA MET A 166 1.50 3.81 -10.83
C MET A 166 2.71 2.92 -11.18
N THR A 167 3.78 2.96 -10.37
CA THR A 167 5.06 2.30 -10.67
C THR A 167 4.95 0.80 -10.84
N GLY A 168 4.25 0.09 -9.94
CA GLY A 168 4.08 -1.36 -10.05
C GLY A 168 3.21 -1.76 -11.25
N GLU A 169 2.15 -1.01 -11.54
CA GLU A 169 1.30 -1.24 -12.73
C GLU A 169 2.08 -1.00 -14.02
N LEU A 170 2.82 0.11 -14.10
CA LEU A 170 3.62 0.46 -15.27
C LEU A 170 4.77 -0.53 -15.46
N TYR A 171 5.39 -1.01 -14.37
CA TYR A 171 6.38 -2.07 -14.40
C TYR A 171 5.82 -3.33 -15.07
N HIS A 172 4.64 -3.78 -14.64
CA HIS A 172 3.99 -4.93 -15.23
C HIS A 172 3.68 -4.70 -16.72
N ALA A 173 3.10 -3.54 -17.06
CA ALA A 173 2.78 -3.18 -18.43
C ALA A 173 4.03 -3.18 -19.33
N VAL A 174 5.10 -2.51 -18.92
CA VAL A 174 6.34 -2.41 -19.70
C VAL A 174 7.01 -3.77 -19.82
N ARG A 175 7.13 -4.52 -18.72
CA ARG A 175 7.79 -5.83 -18.72
C ARG A 175 7.08 -6.85 -19.62
N PHE A 176 5.76 -6.95 -19.52
CA PHE A 176 5.04 -8.06 -20.15
C PHE A 176 4.34 -7.68 -21.47
N HIS A 177 4.07 -6.40 -21.71
CA HIS A 177 3.24 -5.96 -22.83
C HIS A 177 3.91 -4.95 -23.77
N THR A 178 5.20 -4.68 -23.60
CA THR A 178 5.95 -3.78 -24.50
C THR A 178 7.25 -4.39 -24.99
N LEU A 179 7.89 -3.75 -25.98
CA LEU A 179 9.15 -4.19 -26.57
C LEU A 179 10.35 -4.11 -25.60
N PRO A 180 10.51 -3.07 -24.76
CA PRO A 180 11.54 -3.03 -23.71
C PRO A 180 11.63 -4.27 -22.82
N GLY A 181 10.48 -4.83 -22.45
CA GLY A 181 10.39 -5.98 -21.56
C GLY A 181 10.50 -7.34 -22.24
N GLU A 182 10.47 -7.42 -23.58
CA GLU A 182 10.48 -8.68 -24.33
C GLU A 182 11.54 -9.69 -23.86
N PRO A 183 12.80 -9.30 -23.56
CA PRO A 183 13.82 -10.24 -23.09
C PRO A 183 13.52 -10.86 -21.70
N ALA A 184 12.68 -10.21 -20.88
CA ALA A 184 12.38 -10.60 -19.50
C ALA A 184 10.91 -10.98 -19.28
N ARG A 185 10.25 -11.56 -20.29
CA ARG A 185 8.88 -12.08 -20.18
C ARG A 185 8.78 -13.34 -19.31
N GLY A 186 9.89 -14.03 -19.06
CA GLY A 186 9.96 -15.14 -18.11
C GLY A 186 9.88 -14.67 -16.66
N SER A 187 9.67 -15.61 -15.75
CA SER A 187 9.78 -15.36 -14.31
C SER A 187 11.25 -15.44 -13.88
N ASP A 188 12.00 -14.38 -14.13
CA ASP A 188 13.38 -14.26 -13.63
C ASP A 188 13.40 -13.80 -12.18
N ALA A 189 14.37 -14.33 -11.41
CA ALA A 189 14.65 -13.85 -10.07
C ALA A 189 15.16 -12.39 -10.11
N HIS A 190 15.07 -11.69 -8.97
CA HIS A 190 15.65 -10.36 -8.85
C HIS A 190 17.17 -10.39 -9.11
N ASP A 191 17.66 -9.43 -9.89
CA ASP A 191 19.06 -9.26 -10.27
C ASP A 191 19.54 -7.88 -9.79
N ALA A 192 20.44 -7.88 -8.82
CA ALA A 192 20.89 -6.66 -8.14
C ALA A 192 21.66 -5.72 -9.09
N ASP A 193 22.47 -6.27 -9.99
CA ASP A 193 23.27 -5.48 -10.94
C ASP A 193 22.39 -4.80 -11.99
N GLY A 194 21.40 -5.53 -12.53
CA GLY A 194 20.39 -4.99 -13.42
C GLY A 194 19.58 -3.89 -12.76
N PHE A 195 19.15 -4.10 -11.50
CA PHE A 195 18.45 -3.07 -10.73
C PHE A 195 19.29 -1.82 -10.50
N ALA A 196 20.56 -1.97 -10.11
CA ALA A 196 21.48 -0.86 -9.90
C ALA A 196 21.74 -0.06 -11.19
N GLN A 197 21.87 -0.75 -12.33
CA GLN A 197 21.94 -0.10 -13.65
C GLN A 197 20.66 0.66 -13.97
N GLY A 198 19.49 0.10 -13.65
CA GLY A 198 18.19 0.75 -13.83
C GLY A 198 18.05 2.02 -13.00
N LEU A 199 18.39 1.96 -11.71
CA LEU A 199 18.43 3.14 -10.85
C LEU A 199 19.36 4.22 -11.40
N ALA A 200 20.43 3.85 -12.12
CA ALA A 200 21.37 4.80 -12.70
C ALA A 200 20.90 5.42 -14.01
N ALA A 201 19.88 4.85 -14.65
CA ALA A 201 19.22 5.43 -15.80
C ALA A 201 17.95 6.23 -15.42
N ALA A 202 17.57 6.25 -14.14
CA ALA A 202 16.30 6.85 -13.70
C ALA A 202 16.20 8.37 -13.96
N ASP A 203 17.33 9.10 -13.93
CA ASP A 203 17.42 10.54 -14.19
C ASP A 203 17.88 10.86 -15.63
N HIS A 204 17.73 9.91 -16.56
CA HIS A 204 18.22 10.08 -17.92
C HIS A 204 17.71 11.39 -18.56
N PRO A 205 18.57 12.22 -19.18
CA PRO A 205 18.21 13.57 -19.65
C PRO A 205 17.14 13.57 -20.76
N ALA A 206 16.98 12.46 -21.48
CA ALA A 206 15.91 12.28 -22.47
C ALA A 206 14.56 11.81 -21.86
N GLY A 207 14.46 11.73 -20.53
CA GLY A 207 13.26 11.37 -19.79
C GLY A 207 13.00 9.87 -19.62
N LEU A 208 11.97 9.57 -18.81
CA LEU A 208 11.61 8.21 -18.38
C LEU A 208 11.39 7.24 -19.54
N MET A 209 10.71 7.68 -20.60
CA MET A 209 10.39 6.81 -21.74
C MET A 209 11.65 6.33 -22.47
N HIS A 210 12.69 7.17 -22.54
CA HIS A 210 13.98 6.77 -23.10
C HIS A 210 14.72 5.82 -22.16
N ALA A 211 14.75 6.13 -20.86
CA ALA A 211 15.38 5.27 -19.84
C ALA A 211 14.79 3.85 -19.87
N LEU A 212 13.47 3.71 -20.03
CA LEU A 212 12.82 2.40 -20.19
C LEU A 212 13.26 1.69 -21.47
N PHE A 213 13.37 2.41 -22.59
CA PHE A 213 13.82 1.85 -23.85
C PHE A 213 15.29 1.38 -23.79
N GLU A 214 16.11 1.95 -22.90
CA GLU A 214 17.46 1.45 -22.68
C GLU A 214 17.51 0.00 -22.22
N GLY A 215 16.46 -0.54 -21.59
CA GLY A 215 16.39 -1.97 -21.28
C GLY A 215 16.54 -2.84 -22.54
N ARG A 216 15.96 -2.41 -23.67
CA ARG A 216 16.09 -3.08 -24.96
C ARG A 216 17.46 -2.82 -25.61
N SER A 217 17.87 -1.56 -25.69
CA SER A 217 19.09 -1.18 -26.41
C SER A 217 20.35 -1.72 -25.71
N ARG A 218 20.38 -1.70 -24.37
CA ARG A 218 21.46 -2.30 -23.58
C ARG A 218 21.49 -3.80 -23.71
N HIS A 219 20.33 -4.46 -23.81
CA HIS A 219 20.30 -5.90 -24.08
C HIS A 219 20.88 -6.24 -25.46
N LEU A 220 20.61 -5.41 -26.48
CA LEU A 220 21.14 -5.61 -27.83
C LEU A 220 22.64 -5.33 -27.95
N TYR A 221 23.10 -4.26 -27.31
CA TYR A 221 24.36 -3.62 -27.68
C TYR A 221 25.29 -3.30 -26.51
N ALA A 222 24.85 -3.45 -25.26
CA ALA A 222 25.64 -3.09 -24.07
C ALA A 222 25.69 -4.17 -22.99
N GLY A 223 25.41 -5.43 -23.34
CA GLY A 223 25.64 -6.58 -22.46
C GLY A 223 24.66 -6.78 -21.31
N LEU A 224 23.51 -6.09 -21.30
CA LEU A 224 22.47 -6.35 -20.30
C LEU A 224 21.83 -7.71 -20.55
N GLY A 225 22.03 -8.66 -19.63
CA GLY A 225 21.47 -10.01 -19.75
C GLY A 225 19.94 -10.00 -19.78
N ALA A 226 19.33 -10.96 -20.48
CA ALA A 226 17.87 -11.09 -20.56
C ALA A 226 17.22 -11.16 -19.15
N HIS A 227 17.81 -11.95 -18.24
CA HIS A 227 17.40 -12.07 -16.84
C HIS A 227 17.53 -10.76 -16.03
N GLN A 228 18.35 -9.81 -16.49
CA GLN A 228 18.58 -8.53 -15.81
C GLN A 228 17.59 -7.46 -16.25
N VAL A 229 16.99 -7.58 -17.44
CA VAL A 229 16.09 -6.56 -18.01
C VAL A 229 14.91 -6.29 -17.08
N GLY A 230 14.32 -7.33 -16.47
CA GLY A 230 13.25 -7.16 -15.50
C GLY A 230 13.65 -6.34 -14.27
N SER A 231 14.88 -6.50 -13.79
CA SER A 231 15.38 -5.72 -12.65
C SER A 231 15.80 -4.31 -13.06
N PHE A 232 16.35 -4.14 -14.27
CA PHE A 232 16.65 -2.83 -14.86
C PHE A 232 15.40 -1.96 -14.98
N LEU A 233 14.31 -2.49 -15.56
CA LEU A 233 13.06 -1.74 -15.70
C LEU A 233 12.48 -1.34 -14.33
N SER A 234 12.58 -2.23 -13.33
CA SER A 234 12.18 -1.92 -11.95
C SER A 234 13.01 -0.77 -11.37
N GLY A 235 14.33 -0.81 -11.54
CA GLY A 235 15.23 0.24 -11.08
C GLY A 235 14.95 1.60 -11.72
N VAL A 236 14.69 1.63 -13.03
CA VAL A 236 14.32 2.88 -13.73
C VAL A 236 13.05 3.47 -13.14
N LEU A 237 11.99 2.67 -12.98
CA LEU A 237 10.69 3.17 -12.52
C LEU A 237 10.71 3.60 -11.05
N ILE A 238 11.26 2.78 -10.16
CA ILE A 238 11.36 3.11 -8.73
C ILE A 238 12.28 4.34 -8.54
N GLY A 239 13.40 4.40 -9.27
CA GLY A 239 14.29 5.56 -9.21
C GLY A 239 13.62 6.84 -9.68
N ALA A 240 12.87 6.78 -10.79
CA ALA A 240 12.15 7.93 -11.33
C ALA A 240 11.03 8.40 -10.39
N GLU A 241 10.30 7.47 -9.76
CA GLU A 241 9.32 7.78 -8.72
C GLU A 241 9.97 8.54 -7.55
N VAL A 242 11.06 7.99 -6.98
CA VAL A 242 11.72 8.61 -5.83
C VAL A 242 12.27 10.00 -6.17
N LEU A 243 12.82 10.20 -7.37
CA LEU A 243 13.29 11.51 -7.83
C LEU A 243 12.17 12.53 -7.91
N ALA A 244 11.05 12.18 -8.54
CA ALA A 244 9.89 13.08 -8.65
C ALA A 244 9.33 13.44 -7.26
N GLN A 245 9.19 12.46 -6.37
CA GLN A 245 8.58 12.67 -5.06
C GLN A 245 9.49 13.43 -4.09
N ARG A 246 10.81 13.33 -4.28
CA ARG A 246 11.77 14.16 -3.56
C ARG A 246 11.59 15.65 -3.82
N GLU A 247 11.25 16.03 -5.05
CA GLU A 247 11.03 17.44 -5.40
C GLU A 247 9.71 17.99 -4.86
N HIS A 248 8.70 17.11 -4.70
CA HIS A 248 7.33 17.53 -4.35
C HIS A 248 6.96 17.41 -2.87
N LEU A 249 7.45 16.38 -2.16
CA LEU A 249 6.97 16.03 -0.82
C LEU A 249 8.04 16.04 0.26
N LEU A 250 9.32 16.07 -0.11
CA LEU A 250 10.42 16.00 0.85
C LEU A 250 11.08 17.37 1.00
N ASP A 251 10.54 18.19 1.91
CA ASP A 251 11.28 19.34 2.42
C ASP A 251 12.61 18.83 3.01
N HIS A 252 13.72 19.36 2.49
CA HIS A 252 15.12 18.86 2.45
C HIS A 252 15.81 18.25 3.71
N GLN A 253 15.12 17.71 4.71
CA GLN A 253 15.73 17.18 5.94
C GLN A 253 14.97 15.98 6.59
N GLY A 254 13.85 15.50 6.05
CA GLY A 254 13.04 14.45 6.69
C GLY A 254 13.42 13.01 6.32
N ALA A 255 13.33 12.09 7.29
CA ALA A 255 13.31 10.65 7.00
C ALA A 255 11.96 10.25 6.37
N VAL A 256 11.98 9.26 5.49
CA VAL A 256 10.78 8.65 4.90
C VAL A 256 10.41 7.39 5.68
N VAL A 257 9.14 7.28 6.07
CA VAL A 257 8.58 6.05 6.64
C VAL A 257 8.19 5.13 5.49
N LEU A 258 8.97 4.10 5.23
CA LEU A 258 8.74 3.13 4.16
C LEU A 258 7.88 1.98 4.68
N VAL A 259 6.65 1.88 4.18
CA VAL A 259 5.64 0.91 4.62
C VAL A 259 5.36 -0.08 3.50
N GLY A 260 5.83 -1.31 3.63
CA GLY A 260 5.72 -2.27 2.53
C GLY A 260 6.14 -3.68 2.93
N SER A 261 6.21 -4.57 1.93
CA SER A 261 6.60 -5.96 2.13
C SER A 261 8.11 -6.13 2.20
N SER A 262 8.55 -7.28 2.70
CA SER A 262 9.96 -7.71 2.68
C SER A 262 10.56 -7.80 1.27
N SER A 263 9.74 -7.88 0.22
CA SER A 263 10.20 -7.91 -1.18
C SER A 263 10.37 -6.53 -1.81
N LEU A 264 9.52 -5.55 -1.46
CA LEU A 264 9.55 -4.21 -2.04
C LEU A 264 10.37 -3.22 -1.22
N ASN A 265 10.36 -3.35 0.11
CA ASN A 265 11.11 -2.44 0.99
C ASN A 265 12.60 -2.35 0.64
N PRO A 266 13.33 -3.47 0.39
CA PRO A 266 14.74 -3.38 0.02
C PRO A 266 14.99 -2.57 -1.27
N LEU A 267 14.09 -2.68 -2.26
CA LEU A 267 14.20 -1.98 -3.54
C LEU A 267 14.00 -0.47 -3.39
N TYR A 268 12.94 -0.08 -2.67
CA TYR A 268 12.65 1.32 -2.39
C TYR A 268 13.67 1.95 -1.44
N ARG A 269 14.14 1.21 -0.43
CA ARG A 269 15.22 1.66 0.46
C ARG A 269 16.47 2.00 -0.34
N GLN A 270 16.90 1.11 -1.23
CA GLN A 270 18.08 1.36 -2.07
C GLN A 270 17.91 2.61 -2.95
N ALA A 271 16.71 2.83 -3.51
CA ALA A 271 16.43 4.02 -4.32
C ALA A 271 16.41 5.31 -3.47
N LEU A 272 15.79 5.29 -2.29
CA LEU A 272 15.74 6.40 -1.34
C LEU A 272 17.13 6.78 -0.81
N GLU A 273 17.90 5.79 -0.34
CA GLU A 273 19.24 6.00 0.21
C GLU A 273 20.22 6.51 -0.85
N ARG A 274 20.07 6.08 -2.11
CA ARG A 274 20.83 6.62 -3.24
C ARG A 274 20.61 8.13 -3.43
N GLN A 275 19.44 8.64 -3.07
CA GLN A 275 19.12 10.07 -3.10
C GLN A 275 19.48 10.79 -1.78
N GLY A 276 20.14 10.12 -0.85
CA GLY A 276 20.50 10.67 0.46
C GLY A 276 19.33 10.78 1.43
N ILE A 277 18.22 10.07 1.17
CA ILE A 277 17.03 10.09 2.02
C ILE A 277 17.16 8.98 3.07
N ARG A 278 17.04 9.35 4.35
CA ARG A 278 16.99 8.38 5.46
C ARG A 278 15.65 7.64 5.43
N VAL A 279 15.68 6.34 5.72
CA VAL A 279 14.48 5.48 5.71
C VAL A 279 14.23 4.90 7.10
N GLU A 280 12.98 4.92 7.54
CA GLU A 280 12.48 4.12 8.66
C GLU A 280 11.46 3.13 8.13
N GLU A 281 11.68 1.84 8.37
CA GLU A 281 10.86 0.81 7.75
C GLU A 281 9.82 0.25 8.69
N VAL A 282 8.64 0.03 8.15
CA VAL A 282 7.54 -0.66 8.81
C VAL A 282 7.01 -1.74 7.88
N ASP A 283 6.81 -2.94 8.42
CA ASP A 283 6.14 -4.01 7.68
C ASP A 283 4.67 -3.66 7.44
N SER A 284 4.19 -3.89 6.22
CA SER A 284 2.84 -3.51 5.81
C SER A 284 1.72 -4.18 6.60
N ASP A 285 1.91 -5.43 7.05
CA ASP A 285 0.89 -6.11 7.85
C ASP A 285 0.88 -5.50 9.25
N ASN A 286 2.05 -5.31 9.88
CA ASN A 286 2.15 -4.65 11.19
C ASN A 286 1.52 -3.24 11.18
N ALA A 287 1.78 -2.45 10.13
CA ALA A 287 1.17 -1.14 9.95
C ALA A 287 -0.37 -1.23 9.86
N THR A 288 -0.90 -2.17 9.07
CA THR A 288 -2.35 -2.42 8.99
C THR A 288 -2.94 -2.78 10.35
N LEU A 289 -2.31 -3.70 11.10
CA LEU A 289 -2.80 -4.13 12.42
C LEU A 289 -2.83 -2.97 13.41
N ALA A 290 -1.72 -2.23 13.52
CA ALA A 290 -1.63 -1.07 14.39
C ALA A 290 -2.68 -0.01 14.04
N GLY A 291 -2.87 0.27 12.75
CA GLY A 291 -3.88 1.23 12.28
C GLY A 291 -5.31 0.81 12.61
N LEU A 292 -5.67 -0.47 12.40
CA LEU A 292 -7.01 -0.98 12.69
C LEU A 292 -7.29 -1.09 14.19
N VAL A 293 -6.30 -1.48 15.01
CA VAL A 293 -6.43 -1.46 16.47
C VAL A 293 -6.69 -0.05 16.97
N ALA A 294 -5.86 0.91 16.52
CA ALA A 294 -6.00 2.32 16.86
C ALA A 294 -7.35 2.90 16.42
N LEU A 295 -7.84 2.55 15.24
CA LEU A 295 -9.16 2.95 14.76
C LEU A 295 -10.28 2.35 15.62
N ALA A 296 -10.21 1.06 15.93
CA ALA A 296 -11.21 0.36 16.74
C ALA A 296 -11.31 0.88 18.18
N GLU A 297 -10.24 1.43 18.75
CA GLU A 297 -10.26 2.10 20.06
C GLU A 297 -10.98 3.45 20.02
N ARG A 298 -10.92 4.15 18.89
CA ARG A 298 -11.57 5.44 18.68
C ARG A 298 -13.05 5.29 18.32
N HIS A 299 -13.39 4.20 17.63
CA HIS A 299 -14.78 3.91 17.26
C HIS A 299 -15.59 3.50 18.49
N ARG A 300 -16.37 4.46 19.01
CA ARG A 300 -17.35 4.21 20.06
C ARG A 300 -18.62 3.69 19.41
N ALA A 301 -18.77 2.37 19.33
CA ALA A 301 -20.03 1.76 18.93
C ALA A 301 -21.14 2.24 19.89
N GLY A 302 -22.07 3.03 19.36
CA GLY A 302 -23.25 3.53 20.07
C GLY A 302 -24.29 2.44 20.31
#